data_AF-B5M727-F1
#
_entry.id   AF-B5M727-F1
#
_cell.length_a   1.000
_cell.length_b   1.000
_cell.length_c   1.000
_cell.angle_alpha   90.00
_cell.angle_beta   90.00
_cell.angle_gamma   90.00
#
_symmetry.space_group_name_H-M   'P 1'
#
loop_
_entity.id
_entity.type
_entity.pdbx_description
1 polymer ?
#
loop_
_entity_poly.entity_id
_entity_poly.type
_entity_poly.pdbx_seq_one_letter_code
_entity_poly.pdbx_strand_id
1 'polypeptide(L)'
;GVVQEKKVVSLPNKLTSEATGPGCALISATLKYNVHTAPKSEGFELTATPSQEASDCNDHKLKICLRFDGEQPSNMAVVELKLVSGYTPDEDHIFGLYREKDVKLKRHEVEKNQVNFYFEEITSENKCFDVRVHREFAIEDAKPATVKVYDYYEQENSNSVPYSLVASC
;
A
#
# COMPACT_ATOMS: atom_id res chain seq x y z
N GLY A 1 35.24 -2.02 -2.51
CA GLY A 1 34.92 -3.11 -1.58
C GLY A 1 34.12 -4.16 -2.33
N VAL A 2 34.33 -5.45 -2.04
CA VAL A 2 33.60 -6.56 -2.65
C VAL A 2 32.53 -7.02 -1.65
N VAL A 3 31.31 -7.28 -2.13
CA VAL A 3 30.24 -7.84 -1.31
C VAL A 3 30.42 -9.36 -1.20
N GLN A 4 30.30 -9.88 0.01
CA GLN A 4 30.32 -11.31 0.32
C GLN A 4 28.94 -11.71 0.85
N GLU A 5 28.36 -12.80 0.34
CA GLU A 5 27.04 -13.27 0.74
C GLU A 5 27.09 -14.72 1.22
N LYS A 6 26.37 -15.03 2.31
CA LYS A 6 26.24 -16.39 2.84
C LYS A 6 24.79 -16.67 3.21
N LYS A 7 24.20 -17.69 2.58
CA LYS A 7 22.83 -18.13 2.89
C LYS A 7 22.80 -18.92 4.20
N VAL A 8 21.84 -18.56 5.05
CA VAL A 8 21.53 -19.26 6.29
C VAL A 8 20.31 -20.12 6.04
N VAL A 9 20.41 -21.43 6.29
CA VAL A 9 19.39 -22.42 5.87
C VAL A 9 18.59 -23.02 7.03
N SER A 10 18.95 -22.75 8.28
CA SER A 10 18.27 -23.26 9.47
C SER A 10 17.82 -22.11 10.36
N LEU A 11 16.53 -22.08 10.73
CA LEU A 11 15.92 -21.11 11.63
C LEU A 11 15.11 -21.85 12.74
N PRO A 12 15.08 -21.34 13.99
CA PRO A 12 15.85 -20.21 14.50
C PRO A 12 17.34 -20.56 14.65
N ASN A 13 18.21 -19.56 14.51
CA ASN A 13 19.65 -19.73 14.70
C ASN A 13 20.29 -18.46 15.26
N LYS A 14 21.51 -18.61 15.81
CA LYS A 14 22.33 -17.48 16.27
C LYS A 14 23.43 -17.21 15.25
N LEU A 15 23.52 -15.98 14.78
CA LEU A 15 24.63 -15.51 13.95
C LEU A 15 25.67 -14.85 14.84
N THR A 16 26.95 -15.15 14.60
CA THR A 16 28.08 -14.54 15.31
C THR A 16 29.14 -14.17 14.28
N SER A 17 29.63 -12.94 14.35
CA SER A 17 30.61 -12.39 13.41
C SER A 17 31.79 -11.82 14.16
N GLU A 18 33.00 -12.15 13.71
CA GLU A 18 34.25 -11.59 14.22
C GLU A 18 35.00 -10.91 13.07
N ALA A 19 35.57 -9.75 13.34
CA ALA A 19 36.33 -8.97 12.37
C ALA A 19 37.64 -8.50 12.98
N THR A 20 38.73 -8.59 12.22
CA THR A 20 40.08 -8.14 12.64
C THR A 20 40.76 -7.40 11.48
N GLY A 21 41.47 -6.32 11.80
CA GLY A 21 42.18 -5.49 10.84
C GLY A 21 41.89 -4.00 10.99
N PRO A 22 42.62 -3.13 10.26
CA PRO A 22 42.52 -1.68 10.40
C PRO A 22 41.34 -1.05 9.62
N GLY A 23 40.59 -1.84 8.84
CA GLY A 23 39.48 -1.35 8.01
C GLY A 23 38.11 -1.51 8.67
N CYS A 24 37.09 -0.91 8.06
CA CYS A 24 35.69 -1.07 8.46
C CYS A 24 34.97 -2.03 7.51
N ALA A 25 34.00 -2.78 8.04
CA ALA A 25 33.09 -3.61 7.27
C ALA A 25 31.64 -3.39 7.74
N LEU A 26 30.69 -3.41 6.80
CA LEU A 26 29.26 -3.42 7.09
C LEU A 26 28.75 -4.85 6.95
N ILE A 27 28.10 -5.36 7.99
CA ILE A 27 27.46 -6.69 7.99
C ILE A 27 25.95 -6.46 8.05
N SER A 28 25.22 -6.97 7.06
CA SER A 28 23.76 -6.94 7.01
C SER A 28 23.21 -8.36 6.92
N ALA A 29 22.15 -8.64 7.70
CA ALA A 29 21.43 -9.91 7.67
C ALA A 29 19.97 -9.64 7.30
N THR A 30 19.46 -10.34 6.29
CA THR A 30 18.08 -10.16 5.80
C THR A 30 17.32 -11.47 5.90
N LEU A 31 16.22 -11.48 6.65
CA LEU A 31 15.27 -12.60 6.73
C LEU A 31 14.01 -12.25 5.94
N LYS A 32 13.66 -13.07 4.96
CA LYS A 32 12.41 -12.94 4.18
C LYS A 32 11.54 -14.16 4.40
N TYR A 33 10.30 -13.95 4.83
CA TYR A 33 9.33 -15.01 5.07
C TYR A 33 7.92 -14.50 4.77
N ASN A 34 7.00 -15.41 4.44
CA ASN A 34 5.60 -15.10 4.24
C ASN A 34 4.86 -15.25 5.56
N VAL A 35 4.04 -14.26 5.90
CA VAL A 35 3.08 -14.33 7.02
C VAL A 35 1.67 -14.47 6.49
N HIS A 36 0.82 -15.23 7.19
CA HIS A 36 -0.59 -15.34 6.82
C HIS A 36 -1.40 -14.10 7.17
N THR A 37 -1.01 -13.41 8.24
CA THR A 37 -1.62 -12.14 8.66
C THR A 37 -0.51 -11.12 8.80
N ALA A 38 -0.68 -9.96 8.17
CA ALA A 38 0.25 -8.85 8.38
C ALA A 38 0.34 -8.53 9.88
N PRO A 39 1.52 -8.19 10.41
CA PRO A 39 1.61 -7.64 11.76
C PRO A 39 0.61 -6.49 11.90
N LYS A 40 -0.03 -6.36 13.07
CA LYS A 40 -0.86 -5.18 13.33
C LYS A 40 0.00 -3.93 13.12
N SER A 41 -0.49 -3.01 12.30
CA SER A 41 0.06 -1.66 12.21
C SER A 41 0.05 -1.02 13.60
N GLU A 42 1.04 -0.16 13.88
CA GLU A 42 1.08 0.64 15.11
C GLU A 42 0.15 1.87 14.99
N GLY A 43 -1.05 1.70 14.43
CA GLY A 43 -2.08 2.74 14.42
C GLY A 43 -2.90 2.84 13.13
N PHE A 44 -2.36 2.47 11.96
CA PHE A 44 -3.13 2.62 10.71
C PHE A 44 -4.29 1.62 10.62
N GLU A 45 -5.51 2.12 10.53
CA GLU A 45 -6.67 1.35 10.09
C GLU A 45 -6.98 1.67 8.64
N LEU A 46 -7.33 0.64 7.87
CA LEU A 46 -7.56 0.75 6.43
C LEU A 46 -8.70 -0.18 6.02
N THR A 47 -9.60 0.33 5.18
CA THR A 47 -10.66 -0.44 4.53
C THR A 47 -10.74 -0.06 3.06
N ALA A 48 -11.09 -1.05 2.24
CA ALA A 48 -11.23 -0.89 0.79
C ALA A 48 -12.53 -1.60 0.36
N THR A 49 -13.55 -0.82 0.02
CA THR A 49 -14.89 -1.31 -0.28
C THR A 49 -15.20 -1.05 -1.75
N PRO A 50 -15.17 -2.09 -2.61
CA PRO A 50 -15.51 -1.96 -4.01
C PRO A 50 -17.03 -1.88 -4.21
N SER A 51 -17.45 -1.11 -5.20
CA SER A 51 -18.83 -1.01 -5.69
C SER A 51 -18.82 -0.93 -7.20
N GLN A 52 -19.80 -1.56 -7.86
CA GLN A 52 -20.01 -1.44 -9.30
C GLN A 52 -20.89 -0.21 -9.58
N GLU A 53 -20.54 0.59 -10.59
CA GLU A 53 -21.39 1.69 -11.03
C GLU A 53 -22.63 1.12 -11.75
N ALA A 54 -23.82 1.63 -11.43
CA ALA A 54 -25.08 1.02 -11.86
C ALA A 54 -25.33 1.06 -13.38
N SER A 55 -24.61 1.92 -14.10
CA SER A 55 -24.79 2.18 -15.52
C SER A 55 -23.80 1.46 -16.44
N ASP A 56 -22.66 0.99 -15.92
CA ASP A 56 -21.62 0.33 -16.72
C ASP A 56 -20.96 -0.80 -15.94
N CYS A 57 -20.95 -1.98 -16.54
CA CYS A 57 -20.34 -3.19 -16.01
C CYS A 57 -18.82 -3.10 -15.86
N ASN A 58 -18.19 -2.22 -16.64
CA ASN A 58 -16.75 -2.03 -16.71
C ASN A 58 -16.23 -0.96 -15.74
N ASP A 59 -17.13 -0.14 -15.18
CA ASP A 59 -16.77 0.91 -14.24
C ASP A 59 -17.02 0.46 -12.81
N HIS A 60 -15.96 0.54 -12.01
CA HIS A 60 -16.01 0.27 -10.58
C HIS A 60 -15.54 1.49 -9.79
N LYS A 61 -16.13 1.64 -8.62
CA LYS A 61 -15.77 2.66 -7.65
C LYS A 61 -15.25 1.99 -6.39
N LEU A 62 -14.01 2.29 -6.02
CA LEU A 62 -13.36 1.76 -4.82
C LEU A 62 -13.35 2.84 -3.73
N LYS A 63 -14.10 2.62 -2.66
CA LYS A 63 -14.07 3.48 -1.48
C LYS A 63 -12.95 3.05 -0.55
N ILE A 64 -11.99 3.96 -0.34
CA ILE A 64 -10.86 3.75 0.57
C ILE A 64 -11.11 4.62 1.80
N CYS A 65 -11.18 3.99 2.98
CA CYS A 65 -11.22 4.72 4.25
C CYS A 65 -10.04 4.34 5.13
N LEU A 66 -9.45 5.35 5.77
CA LEU A 66 -8.32 5.18 6.66
C LEU A 66 -8.37 6.15 7.85
N ARG A 67 -7.83 5.70 8.98
CA ARG A 67 -7.57 6.52 10.16
C ARG A 67 -6.29 6.06 10.84
N PHE A 68 -5.75 6.89 11.72
CA PHE A 68 -4.58 6.57 12.52
C PHE A 68 -4.94 6.58 14.01
N ASP A 69 -4.81 5.42 14.65
CA ASP A 69 -5.09 5.18 16.07
C ASP A 69 -3.84 5.44 16.93
N GLY A 70 -3.31 6.66 16.84
CA GLY A 70 -2.19 7.15 17.64
C GLY A 70 -2.60 8.27 18.60
N GLU A 71 -1.77 8.56 19.61
CA GLU A 71 -1.97 9.71 20.49
C GLU A 71 -1.87 11.06 19.75
N GLN A 72 -1.07 11.08 18.68
CA GLN A 72 -0.90 12.19 17.75
C GLN A 72 -1.19 11.71 16.32
N PRO A 73 -1.49 12.62 15.37
CA PRO A 73 -1.53 12.28 13.95
C PRO A 73 -0.25 11.60 13.50
N SER A 74 -0.36 10.78 12.45
CA SER A 74 0.82 10.20 11.79
C SER A 74 1.67 11.29 11.13
N ASN A 75 2.93 10.95 10.78
CA ASN A 75 3.70 11.79 9.85
C ASN A 75 3.09 11.72 8.43
N MET A 76 3.86 12.12 7.43
CA MET A 76 3.46 11.97 6.04
C MET A 76 3.17 10.50 5.72
N ALA A 77 1.95 10.24 5.23
CA ALA A 77 1.48 8.90 4.91
C ALA A 77 1.26 8.75 3.41
N VAL A 78 1.50 7.53 2.91
CA VAL A 78 1.25 7.16 1.52
C VAL A 78 0.21 6.05 1.47
N VAL A 79 -0.81 6.23 0.63
CA VAL A 79 -1.72 5.16 0.23
C VAL A 79 -1.30 4.65 -1.14
N GLU A 80 -0.74 3.44 -1.18
CA GLU A 80 -0.44 2.68 -2.38
C GLU A 80 -1.66 1.85 -2.78
N LEU A 81 -2.27 2.19 -3.91
CA LEU A 81 -3.35 1.43 -4.55
C LEU A 81 -2.76 0.63 -5.71
N LYS A 82 -2.64 -0.69 -5.56
CA LYS A 82 -2.39 -1.58 -6.70
C LYS A 82 -3.71 -1.91 -7.37
N LEU A 83 -3.74 -1.76 -8.69
CA LEU A 83 -4.94 -2.02 -9.49
C LEU A 83 -5.09 -3.52 -9.76
N VAL A 84 -6.35 -3.97 -9.84
CA VAL A 84 -6.67 -5.30 -10.37
C VAL A 84 -6.22 -5.36 -11.82
N SER A 85 -5.55 -6.44 -12.22
CA SER A 85 -5.06 -6.57 -13.58
C SER A 85 -6.19 -6.37 -14.61
N GLY A 86 -5.92 -5.58 -15.65
CA GLY A 86 -6.91 -5.23 -16.68
C GLY A 86 -7.74 -3.98 -16.35
N TYR A 87 -7.52 -3.34 -15.20
CA TYR A 87 -8.16 -2.08 -14.83
C TYR A 87 -7.17 -0.91 -14.86
N THR A 88 -7.67 0.25 -15.27
CA THR A 88 -6.96 1.54 -15.25
C THR A 88 -7.70 2.54 -14.37
N PRO A 89 -7.01 3.49 -13.73
CA PRO A 89 -7.66 4.51 -12.92
C PRO A 89 -8.25 5.62 -13.80
N ASP A 90 -9.35 6.22 -13.36
CA ASP A 90 -9.85 7.47 -13.91
C ASP A 90 -9.07 8.64 -13.29
N GLU A 91 -8.10 9.16 -14.04
CA GLU A 91 -7.24 10.26 -13.58
C GLU A 91 -8.02 11.56 -13.39
N ASP A 92 -9.04 11.85 -14.20
CA ASP A 92 -9.88 13.06 -14.05
C ASP A 92 -10.65 13.01 -12.72
N HIS A 93 -11.14 11.84 -12.34
CA HIS A 93 -11.75 11.63 -11.02
C HIS A 93 -10.73 11.83 -9.89
N ILE A 94 -9.49 11.36 -10.04
CA ILE A 94 -8.42 11.57 -9.06
C ILE A 94 -8.07 13.06 -8.92
N PHE A 95 -8.02 13.81 -10.02
CA PHE A 95 -7.82 15.27 -9.97
C PHE A 95 -8.94 15.98 -9.20
N GLY A 96 -10.16 15.43 -9.19
CA GLY A 96 -11.28 15.91 -8.37
C GLY A 96 -11.00 15.87 -6.87
N LEU A 97 -10.25 14.87 -6.38
CA LEU A 97 -9.98 14.65 -4.96
C LEU A 97 -9.23 15.83 -4.30
N TYR A 98 -8.46 16.61 -5.06
CA TYR A 98 -7.80 17.81 -4.55
C TYR A 98 -8.77 18.92 -4.11
N ARG A 99 -9.99 18.92 -4.64
CA ARG A 99 -11.03 19.89 -4.30
C ARG A 99 -11.89 19.44 -3.12
N GLU A 100 -11.80 18.18 -2.74
CA GLU A 100 -12.52 17.62 -1.60
C GLU A 100 -11.81 17.99 -0.29
N LYS A 101 -12.45 18.89 0.47
CA LYS A 101 -11.88 19.48 1.69
C LYS A 101 -11.48 18.42 2.74
N ASP A 102 -12.23 17.33 2.81
CA ASP A 102 -12.03 16.29 3.83
C ASP A 102 -10.92 15.29 3.44
N VAL A 103 -10.62 15.17 2.14
CA VAL A 103 -9.56 14.26 1.65
C VAL A 103 -8.17 14.83 1.93
N LYS A 104 -7.96 16.14 1.70
CA LYS A 104 -6.67 16.83 1.90
C LYS A 104 -5.50 16.15 1.15
N LEU A 105 -5.74 15.68 -0.07
CA LEU A 105 -4.71 15.07 -0.91
C LEU A 105 -3.62 16.09 -1.29
N LYS A 106 -2.35 15.78 -1.06
CA LYS A 106 -1.23 16.67 -1.42
C LYS A 106 -0.67 16.39 -2.79
N ARG A 107 -0.57 15.12 -3.15
CA ARG A 107 -0.02 14.67 -4.42
C ARG A 107 -0.57 13.29 -4.77
N HIS A 108 -0.61 12.97 -6.06
CA HIS A 108 -0.70 11.59 -6.52
C HIS A 108 0.38 11.30 -7.56
N GLU A 109 0.77 10.04 -7.68
CA GLU A 109 1.65 9.53 -8.75
C GLU A 109 1.00 8.27 -9.33
N VAL A 110 0.94 8.19 -10.66
CA VAL A 110 0.43 7.01 -11.37
C VAL A 110 1.60 6.29 -12.03
N GLU A 111 1.77 5.00 -11.71
CA GLU A 111 2.81 4.15 -12.25
C GLU A 111 2.22 2.84 -12.77
N LYS A 112 2.03 2.73 -14.09
CA LYS A 112 1.53 1.53 -14.81
C LYS A 112 0.23 0.93 -14.23
N ASN A 113 0.34 0.14 -13.17
CA ASN A 113 -0.75 -0.61 -12.52
C ASN A 113 -0.90 -0.22 -11.04
N GLN A 114 -0.42 0.96 -10.65
CA GLN A 114 -0.41 1.46 -9.28
C GLN A 114 -0.67 2.97 -9.25
N VAL A 115 -1.37 3.42 -8.21
CA VAL A 115 -1.54 4.83 -7.88
C VAL A 115 -1.09 5.06 -6.45
N ASN A 116 -0.22 6.06 -6.23
CA ASN A 116 0.24 6.47 -4.91
C ASN A 116 -0.41 7.79 -4.54
N PHE A 117 -1.08 7.85 -3.39
CA PHE A 117 -1.68 9.07 -2.84
C PHE A 117 -0.88 9.54 -1.63
N TYR A 118 -0.50 10.81 -1.60
CA TYR A 118 0.32 11.39 -0.55
C TYR A 118 -0.51 12.32 0.34
N PHE A 119 -0.44 12.08 1.65
CA PHE A 119 -1.10 12.86 2.69
C PHE A 119 -0.05 13.40 3.66
N GLU A 120 -0.22 14.64 4.11
CA GLU A 120 0.70 15.27 5.08
C GLU A 120 0.64 14.62 6.46
N GLU A 121 -0.56 14.15 6.83
CA GLU A 121 -0.82 13.37 8.04
C GLU A 121 -2.14 12.61 7.86
N ILE A 122 -2.28 11.53 8.62
CA ILE A 122 -3.56 10.86 8.87
C ILE A 122 -3.84 10.98 10.37
N THR A 123 -5.04 11.47 10.71
CA THR A 123 -5.51 11.67 12.08
C THR A 123 -6.39 10.51 12.53
N SER A 124 -6.89 10.57 13.76
CA SER A 124 -7.87 9.62 14.28
C SER A 124 -9.27 9.77 13.64
N GLU A 125 -9.52 10.87 12.92
CA GLU A 125 -10.75 11.06 12.15
C GLU A 125 -10.74 10.16 10.92
N ASN A 126 -11.87 9.48 10.68
CA ASN A 126 -11.99 8.59 9.54
C ASN A 126 -12.04 9.38 8.23
N LYS A 127 -10.96 9.27 7.44
CA LYS A 127 -10.84 9.89 6.13
C LYS A 127 -11.24 8.88 5.07
N CYS A 128 -12.19 9.25 4.21
CA CYS A 128 -12.60 8.41 3.08
C CYS A 128 -12.46 9.18 1.78
N PHE A 129 -12.04 8.49 0.72
CA PHE A 129 -12.08 8.99 -0.65
C PHE A 129 -12.35 7.83 -1.60
N ASP A 130 -12.85 8.15 -2.77
CA ASP A 130 -13.21 7.16 -3.76
C ASP A 130 -12.28 7.24 -4.97
N VAL A 131 -11.93 6.09 -5.55
CA VAL A 131 -11.19 6.00 -6.81
C VAL A 131 -12.06 5.26 -7.82
N ARG A 132 -12.27 5.87 -8.97
CA ARG A 132 -12.90 5.21 -10.11
C ARG A 132 -11.87 4.47 -10.93
N VAL A 133 -12.22 3.27 -11.34
CA VAL A 133 -11.40 2.42 -12.20
C VAL A 133 -12.26 1.87 -13.32
N HIS A 134 -11.68 1.82 -14.51
CA HIS A 134 -12.31 1.34 -15.73
C HIS A 134 -11.62 0.04 -16.18
N ARG A 135 -12.40 -0.92 -16.67
CA ARG A 135 -11.87 -2.18 -17.22
C ARG A 135 -11.38 -1.98 -18.64
N GLU A 136 -10.07 -1.80 -18.82
CA GLU A 136 -9.43 -1.68 -20.14
C GLU A 136 -9.38 -3.03 -20.87
N PHE A 137 -9.10 -4.12 -20.15
CA PHE A 137 -9.02 -5.47 -20.72
C PHE A 137 -9.75 -6.50 -19.87
N ALA A 138 -10.42 -7.44 -20.53
CA ALA A 138 -11.02 -8.58 -19.87
C ALA A 138 -9.94 -9.62 -19.52
N ILE A 139 -9.71 -9.82 -18.22
CA ILE A 139 -8.88 -10.90 -17.69
C ILE A 139 -9.77 -11.93 -16.98
N GLU A 140 -9.61 -13.19 -17.35
CA GLU A 140 -10.18 -14.33 -16.62
C GLU A 140 -9.39 -14.57 -15.33
N ASP A 141 -10.09 -14.89 -14.23
CA ASP A 141 -9.49 -15.19 -12.92
C ASP A 141 -8.57 -14.08 -12.36
N ALA A 142 -8.98 -12.81 -12.52
CA ALA A 142 -8.26 -11.68 -11.95
C ALA A 142 -8.08 -11.84 -10.43
N LYS A 143 -6.82 -11.87 -9.98
CA LYS A 143 -6.49 -12.01 -8.56
C LYS A 143 -6.85 -10.73 -7.78
N PRO A 144 -7.18 -10.85 -6.49
CA PRO A 144 -7.35 -9.68 -5.63
C PRO A 144 -6.11 -8.78 -5.68
N ALA A 145 -6.34 -7.47 -5.80
CA ALA A 145 -5.30 -6.48 -5.65
C ALA A 145 -5.28 -5.94 -4.22
N THR A 146 -4.41 -4.98 -3.92
CA THR A 146 -4.17 -4.52 -2.54
C THR A 146 -4.19 -3.02 -2.44
N VAL A 147 -4.78 -2.52 -1.36
CA VAL A 147 -4.54 -1.16 -0.86
C VAL A 147 -3.58 -1.28 0.32
N LYS A 148 -2.53 -0.47 0.34
CA LYS A 148 -1.58 -0.39 1.46
C LYS A 148 -1.44 1.06 1.90
N VAL A 149 -1.48 1.30 3.20
CA VAL A 149 -1.12 2.58 3.81
C VAL A 149 0.17 2.39 4.62
N TYR A 150 1.08 3.36 4.58
CA TYR A 150 2.31 3.34 5.36
C TYR A 150 2.83 4.75 5.65
N ASP A 151 3.58 4.87 6.75
CA ASP A 151 4.37 6.08 7.05
C ASP A 151 5.53 6.18 6.04
N TYR A 152 5.72 7.38 5.47
CA TYR A 152 6.74 7.61 4.44
C TYR A 152 8.17 7.42 4.97
N TYR A 153 8.42 7.74 6.23
CA TYR A 153 9.74 7.64 6.86
C TYR A 153 9.97 6.28 7.53
N GLU A 154 8.91 5.64 8.03
CA GLU A 154 8.93 4.36 8.74
C GLU A 154 7.98 3.35 8.07
N GLN A 155 8.35 2.84 6.89
CA GLN A 155 7.47 2.02 6.04
C GLN A 155 7.03 0.69 6.67
N GLU A 156 7.71 0.23 7.72
CA GLU A 156 7.30 -0.89 8.55
C GLU A 156 5.98 -0.61 9.29
N ASN A 157 5.71 0.65 9.64
CA ASN A 157 4.43 1.08 10.17
C ASN A 157 3.42 1.20 9.03
N SER A 158 2.76 0.07 8.75
CA SER A 158 1.89 -0.06 7.59
C SER A 158 0.73 -1.01 7.84
N ASN A 159 -0.36 -0.81 7.10
CA ASN A 159 -1.48 -1.75 7.03
C ASN A 159 -1.83 -2.00 5.56
N SER A 160 -2.29 -3.21 5.24
CA SER A 160 -2.70 -3.57 3.89
C SER A 160 -3.93 -4.46 3.90
N VAL A 161 -4.86 -4.15 3.01
CA VAL A 161 -6.09 -4.92 2.83
C VAL A 161 -6.23 -5.34 1.35
N PRO A 162 -6.60 -6.60 1.09
CA PRO A 162 -6.92 -7.03 -0.27
C PRO A 162 -8.31 -6.51 -0.66
N TYR A 163 -8.52 -6.31 -1.96
CA TYR A 163 -9.83 -6.03 -2.55
C TYR A 163 -10.00 -6.76 -3.88
N SER A 164 -11.25 -6.94 -4.32
CA SER A 164 -11.57 -7.59 -5.58
C SER A 164 -12.69 -6.83 -6.28
N LEU A 165 -12.58 -6.71 -7.60
CA LEU A 165 -13.62 -6.11 -8.43
C LEU A 165 -14.41 -7.26 -9.05
N VAL A 166 -15.67 -7.39 -8.66
CA VAL A 166 -16.56 -8.38 -9.25
C VAL A 166 -17.39 -7.65 -10.30
N ALA A 167 -17.27 -8.07 -11.56
CA ALA A 167 -18.21 -7.69 -12.59
C ALA A 167 -19.42 -8.62 -12.47
N SER A 168 -20.53 -8.10 -11.94
CA SER A 168 -21.81 -8.83 -11.88
C SER A 168 -22.70 -8.48 -13.05
N CYS A 169 -22.16 -8.73 -14.24
CA CYS A 169 -22.87 -8.74 -15.51
C CYS A 169 -22.64 -10.11 -16.16
#